data_AF-A0AAD6QTY7-F1
#
_entry.id   AF-A0AAD6QTY7-F1
#
_cell.length_a   1.000
_cell.length_b   1.000
_cell.length_c   1.000
_cell.angle_alpha   90.00
_cell.angle_beta   90.00
_cell.angle_gamma   90.00
#
_symmetry.space_group_name_H-M   'P 1'
#
loop_
_entity.id
_entity.type
_entity.pdbx_description
1 polymer ?
#
loop_
_entity_poly.entity_id
_entity_poly.type
_entity_poly.pdbx_seq_one_letter_code
_entity_poly.pdbx_strand_id
1 'polypeptide(L)'
;MESYGQLVVLITGFPQGGIGHALAREFAANNFLNVVSNVVERYGRVDILVNNAGIQCVGPLAEIPLSAAQNTFDTNVFGSLATLKRLYGRSGSNSDYEFQDSPCIFDHTC
;
A
#
# COMPACT_ATOMS: atom_id res chain seq x y z
N MET A 1 -22.18 -17.37 -8.50
CA MET A 1 -22.19 -18.21 -7.29
C MET A 1 -21.07 -17.69 -6.40
N GLU A 2 -21.39 -17.48 -5.13
CA GLU A 2 -20.91 -16.41 -4.25
C GLU A 2 -19.42 -16.47 -3.85
N SER A 3 -18.73 -15.33 -4.05
CA SER A 3 -17.34 -15.02 -3.65
C SER A 3 -17.12 -14.93 -2.12
N TYR A 4 -18.03 -15.45 -1.30
CA TYR A 4 -18.11 -15.16 0.12
C TYR A 4 -17.03 -15.85 1.00
N GLY A 5 -16.15 -16.67 0.42
CA GLY A 5 -15.06 -17.36 1.15
C GLY A 5 -13.64 -16.89 0.82
N GLN A 6 -13.45 -16.06 -0.22
CA GLN A 6 -12.10 -15.63 -0.63
C GLN A 6 -11.72 -14.30 0.04
N LEU A 7 -10.52 -14.26 0.60
CA LEU A 7 -9.95 -13.07 1.25
C LEU A 7 -9.44 -12.09 0.19
N VAL A 8 -9.72 -10.80 0.41
CA VAL A 8 -9.29 -9.69 -0.45
C VAL A 8 -8.04 -9.04 0.15
N VAL A 9 -6.95 -9.00 -0.62
CA VAL A 9 -5.65 -8.53 -0.15
C VAL A 9 -5.23 -7.25 -0.87
N LEU A 10 -4.91 -6.18 -0.15
CA LEU A 10 -4.29 -4.99 -0.74
C LEU A 10 -2.78 -5.02 -0.48
N ILE A 11 -1.96 -4.99 -1.53
CA ILE A 11 -0.51 -4.82 -1.42
C ILE A 11 -0.12 -3.46 -1.98
N THR A 12 0.57 -2.64 -1.18
CA THR A 12 1.18 -1.38 -1.65
C THR A 12 2.59 -1.60 -2.17
N GLY A 13 3.08 -0.74 -3.08
CA GLY A 13 4.46 -0.83 -3.60
C GLY A 13 4.74 -2.12 -4.36
N PHE A 14 4.22 -2.19 -5.58
CA PHE A 14 4.25 -3.37 -6.44
C PHE A 14 5.00 -3.10 -7.77
N PRO A 15 6.32 -2.85 -7.77
CA PRO A 15 7.07 -2.83 -9.01
C PRO A 15 7.19 -4.27 -9.56
N GLN A 16 7.17 -4.43 -10.89
CA GLN A 16 7.39 -5.74 -11.51
C GLN A 16 8.75 -6.31 -11.08
N GLY A 17 8.78 -7.59 -10.69
CA GLY A 17 10.00 -8.28 -10.25
C GLY A 17 10.43 -8.00 -8.79
N GLY A 18 9.72 -7.15 -8.05
CA GLY A 18 10.01 -6.89 -6.63
C GLY A 18 9.37 -7.89 -5.66
N ILE A 19 9.62 -7.69 -4.35
CA ILE A 19 9.04 -8.53 -3.27
C ILE A 19 7.51 -8.48 -3.30
N GLY A 20 6.94 -7.28 -3.48
CA GLY A 20 5.49 -7.12 -3.66
C GLY A 20 4.97 -7.96 -4.84
N HIS A 21 5.75 -8.02 -5.94
CA HIS A 21 5.47 -8.85 -7.12
C HIS A 21 5.37 -10.34 -6.80
N ALA A 22 6.39 -10.87 -6.12
CA ALA A 22 6.40 -12.26 -5.70
C ALA A 22 5.23 -12.58 -4.76
N LEU A 23 4.98 -11.69 -3.80
CA LEU A 23 3.92 -11.88 -2.82
C LEU A 23 2.53 -11.88 -3.46
N ALA A 24 2.25 -11.01 -4.43
CA ALA A 24 0.96 -11.05 -5.11
C ALA A 24 0.76 -12.30 -5.93
N ARG A 25 1.82 -12.82 -6.57
CA ARG A 25 1.77 -14.09 -7.29
C ARG A 25 1.45 -15.25 -6.35
N GLU A 26 2.02 -15.26 -5.17
CA GLU A 26 1.77 -16.29 -4.17
C GLU A 26 0.32 -16.23 -3.66
N PHE A 27 -0.18 -15.04 -3.31
CA PHE A 27 -1.59 -14.90 -2.91
C PHE A 27 -2.56 -15.26 -4.05
N ALA A 28 -2.26 -14.88 -5.29
CA ALA A 28 -3.07 -15.28 -6.44
C ALA A 28 -3.08 -16.81 -6.64
N ALA A 29 -1.95 -17.48 -6.42
CA ALA A 29 -1.86 -18.94 -6.49
C ALA A 29 -2.62 -19.64 -5.35
N ASN A 30 -2.75 -18.99 -4.19
CA ASN A 30 -3.46 -19.50 -3.01
C ASN A 30 -4.91 -19.01 -2.92
N ASN A 31 -5.53 -18.66 -4.04
CA ASN A 31 -6.96 -18.38 -4.15
C ASN A 31 -7.44 -17.11 -3.42
N PHE A 32 -6.57 -16.12 -3.23
CA PHE A 32 -6.94 -14.79 -2.72
C PHE A 32 -7.44 -13.90 -3.86
N LEU A 33 -8.40 -13.03 -3.56
CA LEU A 33 -8.93 -12.08 -4.51
C LEU A 33 -8.06 -10.84 -4.57
N ASN A 34 -7.67 -10.49 -5.80
CA ASN A 34 -7.16 -9.19 -6.26
C ASN A 34 -6.14 -8.56 -5.34
N VAL A 35 -4.87 -8.71 -5.71
CA VAL A 35 -3.75 -8.49 -4.80
C VAL A 35 -3.04 -7.14 -5.05
N VAL A 36 -3.69 -6.19 -5.73
CA VAL A 36 -3.05 -4.98 -6.29
C VAL A 36 -3.92 -3.72 -6.13
N SER A 37 -3.40 -2.56 -6.52
CA SER A 37 -4.09 -1.27 -6.54
C SER A 37 -5.50 -1.37 -7.16
N ASN A 38 -6.47 -0.59 -6.65
CA ASN A 38 -7.90 -0.54 -7.04
C ASN A 38 -8.83 -1.56 -6.36
N VAL A 39 -8.35 -2.31 -5.36
CA VAL A 39 -9.19 -3.22 -4.57
C VAL A 39 -10.38 -2.52 -3.91
N VAL A 40 -10.15 -1.33 -3.36
CA VAL A 40 -11.18 -0.57 -2.62
C VAL A 40 -12.37 -0.19 -3.49
N GLU A 41 -12.11 0.23 -4.73
CA GLU A 41 -13.14 0.64 -5.70
C GLU A 41 -13.90 -0.57 -6.25
N ARG A 42 -13.20 -1.69 -6.48
CA ARG A 42 -13.78 -2.87 -7.13
C ARG A 42 -14.52 -3.80 -6.18
N TYR A 43 -14.03 -3.99 -4.94
CA TYR A 43 -14.58 -4.99 -4.01
C TYR A 43 -15.25 -4.37 -2.79
N GLY A 44 -15.09 -3.05 -2.58
CA GLY A 44 -15.69 -2.34 -1.44
C GLY A 44 -15.11 -2.72 -0.06
N ARG A 45 -14.30 -3.78 0.02
CA ARG A 45 -13.68 -4.34 1.23
C ARG A 45 -12.20 -4.65 1.02
N VAL A 46 -11.46 -4.68 2.13
CA VAL A 46 -10.08 -5.17 2.23
C VAL A 46 -10.02 -6.01 3.50
N ASP A 47 -9.62 -7.27 3.39
CA ASP A 47 -9.49 -8.17 4.56
C ASP A 47 -8.07 -8.18 5.10
N ILE A 48 -7.09 -8.08 4.21
CA ILE A 48 -5.66 -8.07 4.54
C ILE A 48 -5.02 -6.89 3.84
N LEU A 49 -4.28 -6.08 4.61
CA LEU A 49 -3.39 -5.06 4.08
C LEU A 49 -1.93 -5.51 4.23
N VAL A 50 -1.17 -5.43 3.15
CA VAL A 50 0.28 -5.56 3.15
C VAL A 50 0.89 -4.21 2.76
N ASN A 51 1.41 -3.49 3.75
CA ASN A 51 2.17 -2.26 3.54
C ASN A 51 3.60 -2.59 3.06
N ASN A 52 3.74 -2.90 1.78
CA ASN A 52 5.02 -3.26 1.17
C ASN A 52 5.66 -2.09 0.39
N ALA A 53 4.98 -0.94 0.25
CA ALA A 53 5.61 0.28 -0.28
C ALA A 53 6.79 0.70 0.60
N GLY A 54 7.97 0.77 -0.02
CA GLY A 54 9.18 1.16 0.67
C GLY A 54 10.31 1.49 -0.27
N ILE A 55 11.01 2.59 0.03
CA ILE A 55 12.26 2.97 -0.63
C ILE A 55 13.41 2.92 0.36
N GLN A 56 14.62 2.76 -0.18
CA GLN A 56 15.85 2.76 0.61
C GLN A 56 16.51 4.15 0.57
N CYS A 57 17.02 4.56 1.72
CA CYS A 57 17.94 5.68 1.85
C CYS A 57 19.13 5.19 2.67
N VAL A 58 20.25 4.96 1.99
CA VAL A 58 21.44 4.32 2.55
C VAL A 58 22.66 5.17 2.20
N GLY A 59 23.45 5.50 3.21
CA GLY A 59 24.68 6.29 3.07
C GLY A 59 25.14 6.87 4.42
N PRO A 60 26.33 7.49 4.47
CA PRO A 60 26.76 8.23 5.65
C PRO A 60 25.78 9.36 5.98
N LEU A 61 25.41 9.52 7.25
CA LEU A 61 24.42 10.52 7.67
C LEU A 61 24.77 11.95 7.22
N ALA A 62 26.06 12.29 7.21
CA ALA A 62 26.55 13.61 6.78
C ALA A 62 26.40 13.87 5.27
N GLU A 63 26.24 12.81 4.47
CA GLU A 63 26.17 12.87 3.01
C GLU A 63 24.75 12.66 2.47
N ILE A 64 23.81 12.23 3.32
CA ILE A 64 22.42 12.06 2.94
C ILE A 64 21.73 13.42 2.83
N PRO A 65 21.20 13.80 1.66
CA PRO A 65 20.36 14.98 1.55
C PRO A 65 19.11 14.82 2.43
N LEU A 66 18.73 15.86 3.17
CA LEU A 66 17.52 15.84 3.99
C LEU A 66 16.27 15.50 3.17
N SER A 67 16.22 15.90 1.89
CA SER A 67 15.13 15.55 0.98
C SER A 67 15.01 14.04 0.72
N ALA A 68 16.13 13.31 0.63
CA ALA A 68 16.12 11.87 0.44
C ALA A 68 15.65 11.14 1.71
N ALA A 69 16.08 11.61 2.88
CA ALA A 69 15.57 11.13 4.16
C ALA A 69 14.06 11.38 4.29
N GLN A 70 13.61 12.61 3.99
CA GLN A 70 12.19 12.98 4.02
C GLN A 70 11.36 12.08 3.10
N ASN A 71 11.78 11.89 1.84
CA ASN A 71 11.09 11.02 0.89
C ASN A 71 10.93 9.57 1.41
N THR A 72 11.94 9.09 2.14
CA THR A 72 11.91 7.74 2.75
C THR A 72 10.90 7.67 3.89
N PHE A 73 10.81 8.70 4.73
CA PHE A 73 9.78 8.78 5.77
C PHE A 73 8.39 8.93 5.16
N ASP A 74 8.24 9.78 4.14
CA ASP A 74 6.99 10.00 3.43
C ASP A 74 6.46 8.69 2.84
N THR A 75 7.32 7.88 2.24
CA THR A 75 6.94 6.58 1.67
C THR A 75 6.71 5.52 2.75
N ASN A 76 7.74 5.23 3.55
CA ASN A 76 7.77 4.03 4.39
C ASN A 76 6.90 4.19 5.65
N VAL A 77 6.79 5.42 6.19
CA VAL A 77 6.12 5.71 7.45
C VAL A 77 4.79 6.39 7.20
N PHE A 78 4.79 7.59 6.63
CA PHE A 78 3.58 8.39 6.47
C PHE A 78 2.62 7.78 5.44
N GLY A 79 3.13 7.21 4.34
CA GLY A 79 2.32 6.50 3.35
C GLY A 79 1.62 5.26 3.92
N SER A 80 2.33 4.50 4.75
CA SER A 80 1.76 3.35 5.49
C SER A 80 0.63 3.78 6.43
N LEU A 81 0.84 4.86 7.19
CA LEU A 81 -0.17 5.42 8.10
C LEU A 81 -1.37 5.99 7.35
N ALA A 82 -1.16 6.69 6.24
CA ALA A 82 -2.22 7.24 5.40
C ALA A 82 -3.12 6.12 4.84
N THR A 83 -2.50 5.02 4.38
CA THR A 83 -3.23 3.84 3.89
C THR A 83 -4.10 3.24 4.98
N LEU A 84 -3.55 3.03 6.18
CA LEU A 84 -4.30 2.51 7.32
C LEU A 84 -5.45 3.43 7.71
N LYS A 85 -5.21 4.74 7.79
CA LYS A 85 -6.24 5.73 8.14
C LYS A 85 -7.37 5.74 7.13
N ARG A 86 -7.07 5.63 5.83
CA ARG A 86 -8.08 5.56 4.75
C ARG A 86 -8.95 4.30 4.84
N LEU A 87 -8.36 3.16 5.19
CA LEU A 87 -9.12 1.92 5.38
C LEU A 87 -9.95 1.95 6.67
N TYR A 88 -9.39 2.46 7.76
CA TYR A 88 -10.09 2.56 9.05
C TYR A 88 -11.26 3.56 9.01
N GLY A 89 -11.07 4.72 8.38
CA GLY A 89 -12.12 5.75 8.23
C GLY A 89 -13.31 5.33 7.38
N ARG A 90 -13.23 4.20 6.67
CA ARG A 90 -14.40 3.59 5.99
C ARG A 90 -15.16 2.60 6.88
N SER A 91 -14.55 2.10 7.96
CA SER A 91 -15.22 1.25 8.95
C SER A 91 -16.01 2.05 10.00
N GLY A 92 -15.80 3.37 10.09
CA GLY A 92 -16.54 4.28 10.97
C GLY A 92 -16.98 5.54 10.24
N SER A 93 -18.23 5.96 10.43
CA SER A 93 -18.95 7.00 9.67
C SER A 93 -18.46 8.45 9.85
N ASN A 94 -17.17 8.77 9.77
CA ASN A 94 -16.69 10.17 9.85
C ASN A 94 -15.71 10.50 8.71
N SER A 95 -16.14 11.40 7.83
CA SER A 95 -15.57 11.74 6.52
C SER A 95 -14.62 12.95 6.50
N ASP A 96 -14.11 13.41 7.64
CA ASP A 96 -13.56 14.77 7.74
C ASP A 96 -12.03 14.86 7.75
N TYR A 97 -11.34 14.00 6.99
CA TYR A 97 -9.89 14.15 6.78
C TYR A 97 -9.56 14.19 5.29
N GLU A 98 -9.39 15.39 4.75
CA GLU A 98 -8.72 15.63 3.47
C GLU A 98 -7.22 15.35 3.65
N PHE A 99 -6.74 14.30 3.00
CA PHE A 99 -5.32 13.96 2.94
C PHE A 99 -4.81 14.44 1.57
N GLN A 100 -3.82 15.34 1.56
CA GLN A 100 -3.18 15.77 0.33
C GLN A 100 -2.57 14.54 -0.39
N ASP A 101 -2.92 14.41 -1.66
CA ASP A 101 -2.50 13.32 -2.55
C ASP A 101 -0.98 13.09 -2.47
N SER A 102 -0.56 11.98 -1.86
CA SER A 102 0.78 11.43 -2.07
C SER A 102 0.67 10.39 -3.20
N PRO A 103 1.00 10.75 -4.45
CA PRO A 103 0.76 9.93 -5.65
C PRO A 103 1.50 8.59 -5.63
N CYS A 104 2.51 8.47 -4.79
CA CYS A 104 3.42 7.34 -4.65
C CYS A 104 2.79 6.06 -4.04
N ILE A 105 1.67 6.15 -3.32
CA ILE A 105 1.14 4.98 -2.58
C ILE A 105 0.49 3.93 -3.51
N PHE A 106 -0.04 4.36 -4.66
CA PHE A 106 -0.83 3.51 -5.56
C PHE A 106 -0.28 3.36 -6.98
N ASP A 107 0.70 4.18 -7.36
CA ASP A 107 1.34 4.10 -8.68
C ASP A 107 2.50 3.08 -8.67
N HIS A 108 2.78 2.48 -9.83
CA HIS A 108 3.78 1.43 -10.04
C HIS A 108 5.24 1.94 -9.99
N THR A 109 5.45 3.18 -9.55
CA THR A 109 6.68 3.97 -9.79
C THR A 109 7.44 4.36 -8.52
N CYS A 110 7.10 3.80 -7.35
CA CYS A 110 7.98 3.86 -6.17
C CYS A 110 9.06 2.77 -6.19
#